data_AF-A0A6B3ERU1-F1
#
_entry.id   AF-A0A6B3ERU1-F1
#
_cell.length_a   1.000
_cell.length_b   1.000
_cell.length_c   1.000
_cell.angle_alpha   90.00
_cell.angle_beta   90.00
_cell.angle_gamma   90.00
#
_symmetry.space_group_name_H-M   'P 1'
#
loop_
_entity.id
_entity.type
_entity.pdbx_description
1 polymer ?
#
loop_
_entity_poly.entity_id
_entity_poly.type
_entity_poly.pdbx_seq_one_letter_code
_entity_poly.pdbx_strand_id
1 'polypeptide(L)'
;RDIPQWTLALVALLVVLGANMISVRWFGEFEFWFSVIKVAAIIAFLAIGCWLLASRHPIQGEAGGPQLITDHGGMLPHGFVAAIVITQGVVFSYAAIEMVGITA
;
A
#
# COMPACT_ATOMS: atom_id res chain seq x y z
N ARG A 1 13.66 -24.16 0.01
CA ARG A 1 13.29 -24.17 1.45
C ARG A 1 12.79 -22.78 1.73
N ASP A 2 11.49 -22.64 1.88
CA ASP A 2 10.87 -21.34 2.10
C ASP A 2 11.06 -20.94 3.56
N ILE A 3 11.58 -19.73 3.79
CA ILE A 3 11.72 -19.20 5.14
C ILE A 3 10.31 -18.83 5.62
N PRO A 4 9.87 -19.31 6.79
CA PRO A 4 8.55 -18.95 7.31
C PRO A 4 8.40 -17.44 7.50
N GLN A 5 7.27 -16.88 7.04
CA GLN A 5 6.96 -15.45 7.15
C GLN A 5 7.10 -14.92 8.59
N TRP A 6 6.62 -15.69 9.57
CA TRP A 6 6.68 -15.28 10.98
C TRP A 6 8.12 -15.08 11.46
N THR A 7 9.08 -15.84 10.90
CA THR A 7 10.50 -15.73 11.25
C THR A 7 11.07 -14.41 10.74
N LEU A 8 10.74 -14.02 9.50
CA LEU A 8 11.13 -12.72 8.95
C LEU A 8 10.51 -11.56 9.73
N ALA A 9 9.23 -11.68 10.10
CA ALA A 9 8.55 -10.68 10.92
C ALA A 9 9.19 -10.54 12.31
N LEU A 10 9.54 -11.65 12.97
CA LEU A 10 10.21 -11.66 14.27
C LEU A 10 11.59 -10.99 14.19
N VAL A 11 12.37 -11.29 13.16
CA VAL A 11 13.69 -10.67 12.96
C VAL A 11 13.56 -9.16 12.75
N ALA A 12 12.63 -8.73 11.90
CA ALA A 12 12.39 -7.29 11.68
C ALA A 12 11.97 -6.58 12.98
N LEU A 13 11.09 -7.21 13.77
CA LEU A 13 10.67 -6.67 15.07
C LEU A 13 11.85 -6.48 16.02
N LEU A 14 12.74 -7.47 16.13
CA LEU A 14 13.93 -7.38 16.98
C LEU A 14 14.90 -6.30 16.52
N VAL A 15 15.08 -6.12 15.20
CA VAL A 15 15.92 -5.05 14.64
C VAL A 15 15.35 -3.67 14.98
N VAL A 16 14.04 -3.47 14.77
CA VAL A 16 13.38 -2.19 15.07
C VAL A 16 13.40 -1.89 16.57
N LEU A 17 13.17 -2.90 17.41
CA LEU A 17 13.27 -2.77 18.87
C LEU A 17 14.69 -2.39 19.30
N GLY A 18 15.71 -3.07 18.77
CA GLY A 18 17.11 -2.76 19.04
C GLY A 18 17.49 -1.35 18.59
N ALA A 19 17.04 -0.93 17.40
CA ALA A 19 17.26 0.43 16.91
C ALA A 19 16.63 1.49 17.82
N ASN A 20 15.41 1.24 18.31
CA ASN A 20 14.72 2.12 19.26
C ASN A 20 15.51 2.30 20.57
N MET A 21 16.18 1.26 21.05
CA MET A 21 16.97 1.32 22.28
C MET A 21 18.31 2.06 22.12
N ILE A 22 18.90 2.06 20.91
CA ILE A 22 20.23 2.64 20.67
C ILE A 22 20.17 4.16 20.47
N SER A 23 19.28 4.65 19.60
CA SER A 23 19.12 6.10 19.39
C SER A 23 17.88 6.44 18.58
N VAL A 24 16.92 7.09 19.23
CA VAL A 24 15.67 7.59 18.62
C VAL A 24 15.94 8.62 17.51
N ARG A 25 17.05 9.37 17.59
CA ARG A 25 17.39 10.42 16.63
C ARG A 25 17.73 9.85 15.25
N TRP A 26 18.56 8.80 15.21
CA TRP A 26 18.92 8.15 13.95
C TRP A 26 17.71 7.47 13.30
N PHE A 27 16.85 6.86 14.12
CA PHE A 27 15.61 6.25 13.64
C PHE A 27 14.71 7.27 12.92
N GLY A 28 14.51 8.45 13.52
CA GLY A 28 13.70 9.52 12.92
C GLY A 28 14.26 10.05 11.60
N GLU A 29 15.59 10.21 11.49
CA GLU A 29 16.23 10.63 10.23
C GLU A 29 16.03 9.57 9.12
N PHE A 30 16.21 8.28 9.42
CA PHE A 30 15.97 7.20 8.45
C PHE A 30 14.50 7.11 8.03
N GLU A 31 13.58 7.21 8.99
CA GLU A 31 12.13 7.17 8.71
C GLU A 31 11.72 8.31 7.77
N PHE A 32 12.28 9.50 7.95
CA PHE A 32 12.06 10.62 7.04
C PHE A 32 12.51 10.31 5.60
N TRP A 33 13.76 9.86 5.42
CA TRP A 33 14.29 9.53 4.09
C TRP A 33 13.51 8.40 3.40
N PHE A 34 13.16 7.34 4.15
CA PHE A 34 12.33 6.26 3.61
C PHE A 34 10.91 6.71 3.28
N SER A 35 10.34 7.63 4.05
CA SER A 35 9.02 8.19 3.78
C SER A 35 9.00 9.04 2.50
N VAL A 36 10.07 9.81 2.24
CA VAL A 36 10.21 10.55 0.96
C VAL A 36 10.19 9.59 -0.23
N ILE A 37 10.95 8.48 -0.17
CA ILE A 37 10.96 7.46 -1.23
C ILE A 37 9.56 6.86 -1.42
N LYS A 38 8.87 6.54 -0.32
CA LYS A 38 7.51 5.98 -0.35
C LYS A 38 6.52 6.93 -1.02
N VAL A 39 6.54 8.21 -0.67
CA VAL A 39 5.65 9.23 -1.27
C VAL A 39 5.98 9.41 -2.75
N ALA A 40 7.26 9.49 -3.12
CA ALA A 40 7.67 9.59 -4.52
C ALA A 40 7.21 8.39 -5.35
N ALA A 41 7.30 7.18 -4.79
CA ALA A 41 6.83 5.96 -5.45
C ALA A 41 5.30 5.98 -5.69
N ILE A 42 4.51 6.44 -4.70
CA ILE A 42 3.04 6.58 -4.85
C ILE A 42 2.70 7.60 -5.94
N ILE A 43 3.39 8.75 -5.96
CA ILE A 43 3.19 9.78 -6.98
C ILE A 43 3.53 9.25 -8.37
N ALA A 44 4.67 8.56 -8.53
CA ALA A 44 5.07 7.97 -9.79
C ALA A 44 4.06 6.90 -10.27
N PHE A 45 3.62 6.03 -9.36
CA PHE A 45 2.61 5.02 -9.64
C PHE A 45 1.28 5.64 -10.12
N LEU A 46 0.78 6.67 -9.42
CA LEU A 46 -0.44 7.38 -9.80
C LEU A 46 -0.28 8.10 -11.14
N ALA A 47 0.85 8.77 -11.38
CA ALA A 47 1.10 9.49 -12.63
C ALA A 47 1.11 8.53 -13.83
N ILE A 48 1.82 7.41 -13.72
CA ILE A 48 1.87 6.38 -14.76
C ILE A 48 0.49 5.77 -14.97
N GLY A 49 -0.21 5.39 -13.89
CA GLY A 49 -1.55 4.82 -13.98
C GLY A 49 -2.57 5.75 -14.66
N CYS A 50 -2.59 7.03 -14.28
CA CYS A 50 -3.43 8.04 -14.91
C CYS A 50 -3.07 8.24 -16.38
N TRP A 51 -1.78 8.27 -16.72
CA TRP A 51 -1.33 8.39 -18.10
C TRP A 51 -1.76 7.19 -18.95
N LEU A 52 -1.65 5.96 -18.44
CA LEU A 52 -2.10 4.75 -19.11
C LEU A 52 -3.62 4.77 -19.37
N LEU A 53 -4.41 5.21 -18.38
CA LEU A 53 -5.87 5.34 -18.51
C LEU A 53 -6.26 6.44 -19.51
N ALA A 54 -5.61 7.60 -19.47
CA ALA A 54 -5.92 8.73 -20.34
C ALA A 54 -5.53 8.45 -21.80
N SER A 55 -4.38 7.82 -22.03
CA SER A 55 -3.90 7.44 -23.36
C SER A 55 -4.59 6.20 -23.94
N ARG A 56 -5.38 5.49 -23.14
CA ARG A 56 -5.93 4.16 -23.47
C ARG A 56 -4.87 3.21 -24.02
N HIS A 57 -3.66 3.30 -23.48
CA HIS A 57 -2.54 2.50 -23.97
C HIS A 57 -2.89 1.01 -23.87
N PRO A 58 -2.81 0.24 -24.96
CA PRO A 58 -3.11 -1.18 -24.91
C PRO A 58 -2.04 -1.90 -24.09
N ILE A 59 -2.46 -2.71 -23.14
CA ILE A 59 -1.57 -3.58 -22.35
C ILE A 59 -2.11 -5.00 -22.57
N GLN A 60 -1.30 -5.87 -23.18
CA GLN A 60 -1.66 -7.27 -23.48
C GLN A 60 -2.84 -7.49 -24.45
N GLY A 61 -3.38 -6.45 -25.07
CA GLY A 61 -4.51 -6.53 -26.02
C GLY A 61 -5.72 -5.70 -25.57
N GLU A 62 -5.73 -5.30 -24.30
CA GLU A 62 -6.81 -4.61 -23.65
C GLU A 62 -6.45 -3.14 -23.48
N ALA A 63 -7.26 -2.27 -24.07
CA ALA A 63 -7.14 -0.84 -23.85
C ALA A 63 -7.67 -0.47 -22.46
N GLY A 64 -6.96 0.39 -21.74
CA GLY A 64 -7.46 0.95 -20.49
C GLY A 64 -8.79 1.69 -20.69
N GLY A 65 -9.73 1.54 -19.75
CA GLY A 65 -11.02 2.23 -19.83
C GLY A 65 -12.12 1.60 -18.96
N PRO A 66 -13.35 2.14 -19.02
CA PRO A 66 -14.52 1.63 -18.29
C PRO A 66 -14.85 0.15 -18.58
N GLN A 67 -14.40 -0.35 -19.73
CA GLN A 67 -14.51 -1.74 -20.15
C GLN A 67 -13.89 -2.71 -19.12
N LEU A 68 -12.83 -2.29 -18.43
CA LEU A 68 -12.21 -3.07 -17.35
C LEU A 68 -13.19 -3.37 -16.21
N ILE A 69 -14.23 -2.55 -16.03
CA ILE A 69 -15.28 -2.77 -15.02
C ILE A 69 -16.45 -3.54 -15.63
N THR A 70 -16.95 -3.11 -16.80
CA THR A 70 -18.15 -3.72 -17.40
C THR A 70 -17.91 -5.17 -17.85
N ASP A 71 -16.73 -5.47 -18.37
CA ASP A 71 -16.45 -6.76 -19.00
C ASP A 71 -15.99 -7.81 -17.96
N HIS A 72 -15.74 -7.39 -16.72
CA HIS A 72 -15.25 -8.23 -15.62
C HIS A 72 -16.30 -8.44 -14.51
N GLY A 73 -17.59 -8.39 -14.86
CA GLY A 73 -18.69 -8.63 -13.91
C GLY A 73 -19.18 -7.39 -13.16
N GLY A 74 -18.84 -6.20 -13.63
CA GLY A 74 -19.33 -4.93 -13.11
C GLY A 74 -18.62 -4.47 -11.84
N MET A 75 -19.26 -3.61 -11.05
CA MET A 75 -18.66 -3.01 -9.87
C MET A 75 -18.59 -3.95 -8.66
N LEU A 76 -19.46 -4.97 -8.60
CA LEU A 76 -19.56 -5.92 -7.49
C LEU A 76 -19.61 -7.39 -7.99
N PRO A 77 -18.57 -7.87 -8.70
CA PRO A 77 -18.57 -9.21 -9.29
C PRO A 77 -18.60 -10.34 -8.24
N HIS A 78 -18.09 -10.07 -7.03
CA HIS A 78 -18.08 -11.00 -5.91
C HIS A 78 -19.21 -10.75 -4.88
N GLY A 79 -20.14 -9.84 -5.18
CA GLY A 79 -21.28 -9.52 -4.33
C GLY A 79 -20.98 -8.58 -3.15
N PHE A 80 -22.04 -8.18 -2.44
CA PHE A 80 -21.98 -7.15 -1.40
C PHE A 80 -21.20 -7.57 -0.15
N VAL A 81 -21.29 -8.84 0.24
CA VAL A 81 -20.57 -9.38 1.41
C VAL A 81 -19.06 -9.29 1.20
N ALA A 82 -18.56 -9.61 0.00
CA ALA A 82 -17.14 -9.49 -0.31
C ALA A 82 -16.64 -8.05 -0.20
N ALA A 83 -17.45 -7.07 -0.63
CA ALA A 83 -17.11 -5.66 -0.49
C ALA A 83 -16.92 -5.26 0.99
N ILE A 84 -17.82 -5.68 1.88
CA ILE A 84 -17.72 -5.41 3.33
C ILE A 84 -16.44 -6.00 3.92
N VAL A 85 -16.10 -7.24 3.55
CA VAL A 85 -14.88 -7.91 4.04
C VAL A 85 -13.63 -7.16 3.60
N ILE A 86 -13.56 -6.69 2.35
CA ILE A 86 -12.40 -5.94 1.84
C ILE A 86 -12.32 -4.55 2.49
N THR A 87 -13.47 -3.90 2.78
CA THR A 87 -13.50 -2.62 3.50
C THR A 87 -12.79 -2.70 4.85
N GLN A 88 -12.82 -3.84 5.56
CA GLN A 88 -12.06 -4.00 6.81
C GLN A 88 -10.55 -3.84 6.60
N GLY A 89 -10.01 -4.36 5.50
CA GLY A 89 -8.60 -4.18 5.14
C GLY A 89 -8.24 -2.73 4.82
N VAL A 90 -9.17 -1.99 4.21
CA VAL A 90 -9.02 -0.54 3.97
C VAL A 90 -8.97 0.21 5.29
N VAL A 91 -9.93 -0.02 6.19
CA VAL A 91 -9.96 0.61 7.52
C VAL A 91 -8.66 0.34 8.29
N PHE A 92 -8.19 -0.91 8.29
CA PHE A 92 -6.91 -1.28 8.93
C PHE A 92 -5.71 -0.53 8.33
N SER A 93 -5.69 -0.33 7.00
CA SER A 93 -4.61 0.41 6.32
C SER A 93 -4.59 1.90 6.69
N TYR A 94 -5.75 2.47 7.04
CA TYR A 94 -5.89 3.87 7.46
C TYR A 94 -5.74 4.10 8.98
N ALA A 95 -5.75 3.04 9.79
CA ALA A 95 -5.64 3.14 11.25
C ALA A 95 -4.37 3.89 11.73
N ALA A 96 -3.28 3.82 10.95
CA ALA A 96 -2.04 4.54 11.27
C ALA A 96 -2.17 6.07 11.14
N ILE A 97 -3.06 6.58 10.28
CA ILE A 97 -3.26 8.03 10.11
C ILE A 97 -3.94 8.64 11.35
N GLU A 98 -4.89 7.92 11.94
CA GLU A 98 -5.60 8.37 13.15
C GLU A 98 -4.66 8.53 14.34
N MET A 99 -3.66 7.64 14.47
CA MET A 99 -2.64 7.67 15.53
C MET A 99 -1.71 8.89 15.45
N VAL A 100 -1.45 9.39 14.23
CA VAL A 100 -0.64 10.62 14.04
C VAL A 100 -1.41 11.86 14.51
N GLY A 101 -2.74 11.88 14.33
CA GLY A 101 -3.58 13.03 14.71
C GLY A 101 -3.76 13.24 16.22
N ILE A 102 -3.62 12.18 17.03
CA ILE A 102 -3.75 12.25 18.50
C ILE A 102 -2.45 12.59 19.23
N THR A 103 -1.31 12.52 18.54
CA THR A 103 0.03 12.75 19.12
C THR A 103 0.54 14.17 18.87
N ALA A 104 -0.08 14.92 17.95
CA ALA A 104 0.19 16.32 17.64
C ALA A 104 -0.61 17.27 18.55
#